data_AF-A0A3A4WBB2-F1
#
_entry.id   AF-A0A3A4WBB2-F1
#
_cell.length_a   1.000
_cell.length_b   1.000
_cell.length_c   1.000
_cell.angle_alpha   90.00
_cell.angle_beta   90.00
_cell.angle_gamma   90.00
#
_symmetry.space_group_name_H-M   'P 1'
#
loop_
_entity.id
_entity.type
_entity.pdbx_description
1 polymer ?
#
loop_
_entity_poly.entity_id
_entity_poly.type
_entity_poly.pdbx_seq_one_letter_code
_entity_poly.pdbx_strand_id
1 'polypeptide(L)'
;MKKLDVVEPVKLSLDSKFKFKCHKGIKCFTRCCSNIDILLTPYDVSRLKNRLGLSSEEFIDKYVLMKVDEKSSHPYAILRMNEDSERRCPFVTPEGCTVYTDRPANCRYYPIGQGTLRKQGKDGPYEEEFYFFIREPHCYGYHEKKQWTIASWREDQEVDLYDRVNREWKTVQLRRNLPGHPELGEKKQFQFFMASYDLDRFRRFIFESDFLNVFDIDKETVEKIRTDEVELIKFGADYIKYIMMLEQTLKVKDEALKEREDKKKEE
;
A
#
# COMPACT_ATOMS: atom_id res chain seq x y z
N MET A 1 -23.19 15.41 3.81
CA MET A 1 -23.00 14.37 2.78
C MET A 1 -22.15 13.27 3.39
N LYS A 2 -22.57 12.01 3.26
CA LYS A 2 -21.71 10.88 3.60
C LYS A 2 -20.56 10.83 2.59
N LYS A 3 -19.37 10.37 2.99
CA LYS A 3 -18.17 10.28 2.12
C LYS A 3 -18.40 9.50 0.81
N LEU A 4 -19.42 8.65 0.75
CA LEU A 4 -19.77 7.85 -0.44
C LEU A 4 -20.62 8.61 -1.46
N ASP A 5 -21.22 9.76 -1.10
CA ASP A 5 -22.13 10.52 -1.98
C ASP A 5 -21.39 11.19 -3.16
N VAL A 6 -20.06 11.24 -3.12
CA VAL A 6 -19.21 11.84 -4.17
C VAL A 6 -18.67 10.81 -5.17
N VAL A 7 -18.93 9.51 -4.96
CA VAL A 7 -18.51 8.45 -5.86
C VAL A 7 -19.61 8.21 -6.89
N GLU A 8 -19.28 8.34 -8.18
CA GLU A 8 -20.22 7.93 -9.22
C GLU A 8 -20.32 6.40 -9.24
N PRO A 9 -21.53 5.80 -9.08
CA PRO A 9 -21.70 4.36 -8.99
C PRO A 9 -21.64 3.69 -10.37
N VAL A 10 -20.58 3.97 -11.12
CA VAL A 10 -20.34 3.46 -12.48
C VAL A 10 -19.02 2.71 -12.51
N LYS A 11 -19.03 1.55 -13.16
CA LYS A 11 -17.82 0.77 -13.42
C LYS A 11 -17.18 1.25 -14.73
N LEU A 12 -16.00 1.86 -14.65
CA LEU A 12 -15.26 2.40 -15.78
C LEU A 12 -14.10 1.47 -16.18
N SER A 13 -13.71 1.57 -17.45
CA SER A 13 -12.57 0.87 -18.06
C SER A 13 -11.41 1.83 -18.34
N LEU A 14 -10.26 1.28 -18.72
CA LEU A 14 -9.07 2.06 -19.10
C LEU A 14 -9.33 3.05 -20.25
N ASP A 15 -10.24 2.73 -21.18
CA ASP A 15 -10.60 3.59 -22.32
C ASP A 15 -11.60 4.71 -21.97
N SER A 16 -12.12 4.70 -20.73
CA SER A 16 -13.12 5.68 -20.30
C SER A 16 -12.52 7.08 -20.32
N LYS A 17 -13.24 8.03 -20.93
CA LYS A 17 -12.76 9.40 -21.15
C LYS A 17 -13.28 10.36 -20.10
N PHE A 18 -12.45 11.35 -19.74
CA PHE A 18 -12.85 12.44 -18.87
C PHE A 18 -12.05 13.71 -19.17
N LYS A 19 -12.53 14.84 -18.65
CA LYS A 19 -11.81 16.10 -18.67
C LYS A 19 -11.32 16.41 -17.27
N PHE A 20 -10.04 16.74 -17.14
CA PHE A 20 -9.50 17.12 -15.84
C PHE A 20 -8.18 17.86 -15.96
N LYS A 21 -7.97 18.86 -15.11
CA LYS A 21 -6.63 19.40 -14.83
C LYS A 21 -6.63 20.03 -13.44
N CYS A 22 -5.61 19.72 -12.64
CA CYS A 22 -5.33 20.44 -11.39
C CYS A 22 -4.05 21.27 -11.58
N HIS A 23 -4.07 22.54 -11.19
CA HIS A 23 -2.93 23.44 -11.29
C HIS A 23 -3.06 24.59 -10.28
N LYS A 24 -1.96 25.26 -9.97
CA LYS A 24 -1.89 26.34 -8.95
C LYS A 24 -2.93 27.46 -9.13
N GLY A 25 -3.28 27.78 -10.38
CA GLY A 25 -4.25 28.83 -10.71
C GLY A 25 -5.72 28.41 -10.62
N ILE A 26 -6.03 27.15 -10.32
CA ILE A 26 -7.42 26.70 -10.25
C ILE A 26 -8.11 27.18 -8.97
N LYS A 27 -9.39 27.51 -9.04
CA LYS A 27 -10.19 28.03 -7.90
C LYS A 27 -10.14 27.13 -6.65
N CYS A 28 -9.99 25.82 -6.85
CA CYS A 28 -9.97 24.83 -5.78
C CYS A 28 -8.57 24.33 -5.42
N PHE A 29 -7.50 25.04 -5.82
CA PHE A 29 -6.14 24.62 -5.52
C PHE A 29 -5.98 24.30 -4.04
N THR A 30 -5.32 23.17 -3.74
CA THR A 30 -5.07 22.58 -2.40
C THR A 30 -6.28 22.15 -1.58
N ARG A 31 -7.53 22.45 -1.98
CA ARG A 31 -8.73 22.14 -1.18
C ARG A 31 -8.96 20.64 -0.97
N CYS A 32 -8.68 19.83 -1.99
CA CYS A 32 -8.81 18.37 -1.92
C CYS A 32 -7.79 17.71 -0.98
N CYS A 33 -6.75 18.42 -0.55
CA CYS A 33 -5.72 17.92 0.37
C CYS A 33 -6.10 18.13 1.85
N SER A 34 -7.37 17.92 2.19
CA SER A 34 -7.91 18.14 3.53
C SER A 34 -9.08 17.18 3.82
N ASN A 35 -9.25 16.77 5.07
CA ASN A 35 -10.35 15.93 5.54
C ASN A 35 -10.59 14.63 4.74
N ILE A 36 -9.51 14.01 4.26
CA ILE A 36 -9.51 12.74 3.54
C ILE A 36 -8.76 11.67 4.33
N ASP A 37 -9.12 10.40 4.11
CA ASP A 37 -8.37 9.28 4.68
C ASP A 37 -7.54 8.67 3.55
N ILE A 38 -6.21 8.79 3.65
CA ILE A 38 -5.27 8.27 2.65
C ILE A 38 -4.67 6.98 3.18
N LEU A 39 -5.13 5.84 2.65
CA LEU A 39 -4.46 4.57 2.85
C LEU A 39 -3.08 4.61 2.19
N LEU A 40 -2.06 4.16 2.92
CA LEU A 40 -0.69 4.08 2.44
C LEU A 40 -0.36 2.63 2.11
N THR A 41 0.17 2.41 0.91
CA THR A 41 0.79 1.14 0.52
C THR A 41 2.24 1.07 1.02
N PRO A 42 2.87 -0.12 1.04
CA PRO A 42 4.31 -0.26 1.30
C PRO A 42 5.17 0.69 0.46
N TYR A 43 4.86 0.80 -0.84
CA TYR A 43 5.60 1.68 -1.73
C TYR A 43 5.37 3.17 -1.43
N ASP A 44 4.16 3.56 -1.00
CA ASP A 44 3.92 4.94 -0.55
C ASP A 44 4.77 5.28 0.67
N VAL A 45 4.88 4.37 1.63
CA VAL A 45 5.71 4.55 2.84
C VAL A 45 7.20 4.68 2.46
N SER A 46 7.72 3.78 1.62
CA SER A 46 9.10 3.86 1.12
C SER A 46 9.38 5.20 0.41
N ARG A 47 8.51 5.60 -0.51
CA ARG A 47 8.69 6.86 -1.26
C ARG A 47 8.67 8.08 -0.34
N LEU A 48 7.70 8.15 0.57
CA LEU A 48 7.55 9.30 1.46
C LEU A 48 8.66 9.39 2.49
N LYS A 49 9.07 8.29 3.14
CA LYS A 49 10.17 8.32 4.12
C LYS A 49 11.47 8.80 3.47
N ASN A 50 11.78 8.29 2.26
CA ASN A 50 12.98 8.66 1.53
C ASN A 50 12.94 10.12 1.07
N ARG A 51 11.78 10.59 0.59
CA ARG A 51 11.58 12.00 0.22
C ARG A 51 11.81 12.96 1.39
N LEU A 52 11.47 12.53 2.60
CA LEU A 52 11.62 13.32 3.83
C LEU A 52 12.97 13.10 4.52
N GLY A 53 13.79 12.17 4.05
CA GLY A 53 15.07 11.81 4.68
C GLY A 53 14.90 11.17 6.07
N LEU A 54 13.83 10.41 6.27
CA LEU A 54 13.48 9.76 7.53
C LEU A 54 13.68 8.25 7.46
N SER A 55 13.96 7.62 8.59
CA SER A 55 13.81 6.17 8.72
C SER A 55 12.34 5.75 8.62
N SER A 56 12.08 4.47 8.36
CA SER A 56 10.73 3.90 8.40
C SER A 56 10.04 4.20 9.73
N GLU A 57 10.73 3.98 10.86
CA GLU A 57 10.21 4.19 12.20
C GLU A 57 9.86 5.66 12.46
N GLU A 58 10.76 6.59 12.11
CA GLU A 58 10.52 8.03 12.27
C GLU A 58 9.34 8.51 11.42
N PHE A 59 9.23 8.01 10.19
CA PHE A 59 8.11 8.33 9.31
C PHE A 59 6.79 7.80 9.87
N ILE A 60 6.77 6.54 10.33
CA ILE A 60 5.58 5.91 10.89
C ILE A 60 5.11 6.65 12.15
N ASP A 61 6.03 6.96 13.07
CA ASP A 61 5.72 7.66 14.32
C ASP A 61 5.09 9.03 14.05
N LYS A 62 5.68 9.82 13.15
CA LYS A 62 5.25 11.19 12.87
C LYS A 62 4.01 11.28 11.97
N TYR A 63 3.93 10.44 10.94
CA TYR A 63 3.01 10.66 9.81
C TYR A 63 2.01 9.53 9.60
N VAL A 64 2.07 8.42 10.35
CA VAL A 64 1.18 7.28 10.13
C VAL A 64 0.29 7.05 11.34
N LEU A 65 -0.96 6.68 11.06
CA LEU A 65 -1.89 6.09 12.00
C LEU A 65 -2.06 4.62 11.60
N MET A 66 -1.50 3.72 12.40
CA MET A 66 -1.68 2.27 12.22
C MET A 66 -3.04 1.84 12.76
N LYS A 67 -3.75 1.02 11.99
CA LYS A 67 -5.01 0.39 12.38
C LYS A 67 -4.98 -1.09 12.06
N VAL A 68 -5.92 -1.84 12.63
CA VAL A 68 -6.16 -3.25 12.32
C VAL A 68 -7.55 -3.36 11.72
N ASP A 69 -7.67 -3.99 10.55
CA ASP A 69 -8.96 -4.19 9.91
C ASP A 69 -9.73 -5.32 10.62
N GLU A 70 -10.94 -5.04 11.08
CA GLU A 70 -11.74 -5.99 11.86
C GLU A 70 -12.11 -7.26 11.07
N LYS A 71 -12.13 -7.20 9.74
CA LYS A 71 -12.55 -8.33 8.89
C LYS A 71 -11.41 -9.25 8.50
N SER A 72 -10.17 -8.78 8.57
CA SER A 72 -8.97 -9.51 8.14
C SER A 72 -7.91 -9.61 9.23
N SER A 73 -8.05 -8.87 10.31
CA SER A 73 -7.02 -8.66 11.33
C SER A 73 -5.69 -8.15 10.75
N HIS A 74 -5.68 -7.63 9.53
CA HIS A 74 -4.47 -7.11 8.89
C HIS A 74 -4.19 -5.69 9.37
N PRO A 75 -2.93 -5.37 9.72
CA PRO A 75 -2.54 -4.00 9.98
C PRO A 75 -2.58 -3.20 8.67
N TYR A 76 -3.08 -1.98 8.73
CA TYR A 76 -3.06 -1.05 7.61
C TYR A 76 -2.69 0.36 8.05
N ALA A 77 -1.96 1.04 7.17
CA ALA A 77 -1.46 2.39 7.40
C ALA A 77 -2.39 3.44 6.79
N ILE A 78 -2.72 4.46 7.58
CA ILE A 78 -3.37 5.69 7.09
C ILE A 78 -2.43 6.87 7.33
N LEU A 79 -2.32 7.79 6.36
CA LEU A 79 -1.63 9.06 6.58
C LEU A 79 -2.34 9.86 7.69
N ARG A 80 -1.58 10.24 8.70
CA ARG A 80 -2.04 11.11 9.79
C ARG A 80 -2.25 12.52 9.25
N MET A 81 -3.50 12.95 9.22
CA MET A 81 -3.87 14.33 8.91
C MET A 81 -3.64 15.23 10.14
N ASN A 82 -3.45 16.53 9.94
CA ASN A 82 -3.32 17.48 11.04
C ASN A 82 -4.57 17.48 11.92
N GLU A 83 -4.40 17.84 13.20
CA GLU A 83 -5.49 17.94 14.18
C GLU A 83 -6.25 19.28 14.12
N ASP A 84 -5.97 20.11 13.11
CA ASP A 84 -6.74 21.33 12.86
C ASP A 84 -8.18 21.02 12.41
N SER A 85 -9.06 22.03 12.48
CA SER A 85 -10.48 21.88 12.14
C SER A 85 -10.72 21.47 10.68
N GLU A 86 -9.76 21.71 9.80
CA GLU A 86 -9.83 21.34 8.39
C GLU A 86 -9.22 19.96 8.10
N ARG A 87 -8.53 19.35 9.08
CA ARG A 87 -7.75 18.12 8.93
C ARG A 87 -6.87 18.16 7.69
N ARG A 88 -6.06 19.21 7.53
CA ARG A 88 -5.19 19.37 6.36
C ARG A 88 -4.13 18.27 6.28
N CYS A 89 -3.75 17.90 5.05
CA CYS A 89 -2.63 17.01 4.81
C CYS A 89 -1.34 17.65 5.36
N PRO A 90 -0.48 16.92 6.09
CA PRO A 90 0.75 17.50 6.66
C PRO A 90 1.73 18.01 5.60
N PHE A 91 1.58 17.57 4.35
CA PHE A 91 2.45 17.95 3.24
C PHE A 91 1.88 19.05 2.35
N VAL A 92 0.68 19.58 2.63
CA VAL A 92 0.10 20.65 1.80
C VAL A 92 0.41 22.03 2.37
N THR A 93 0.82 22.94 1.50
CA THR A 93 1.03 24.37 1.77
C THR A 93 0.18 25.19 0.80
N PRO A 94 0.01 26.51 1.00
CA PRO A 94 -0.63 27.38 -0.01
C PRO A 94 0.02 27.31 -1.40
N GLU A 95 1.31 26.94 -1.45
CA GLU A 95 2.08 26.80 -2.70
C GLU A 95 1.90 25.44 -3.38
N GLY A 96 1.31 24.47 -2.68
CA GLY A 96 1.08 23.11 -3.17
C GLY A 96 1.59 22.03 -2.21
N CYS A 97 1.60 20.79 -2.71
CA CYS A 97 2.10 19.63 -1.97
C CYS A 97 3.63 19.58 -2.02
N THR A 98 4.29 19.53 -0.86
CA THR A 98 5.77 19.50 -0.76
C THR A 98 6.38 18.17 -1.20
N VAL A 99 5.58 17.11 -1.23
CA VAL A 99 5.93 15.76 -1.69
C VAL A 99 5.24 15.40 -3.00
N TYR A 100 4.84 16.38 -3.84
CA TYR A 100 3.98 16.13 -4.99
C TYR A 100 4.49 15.00 -5.90
N THR A 101 5.78 14.96 -6.23
CA THR A 101 6.41 13.91 -7.08
C THR A 101 6.47 12.53 -6.44
N ASP A 102 6.22 12.45 -5.13
CA ASP A 102 6.31 11.25 -4.29
C ASP A 102 4.98 10.97 -3.58
N ARG A 103 3.91 11.66 -3.99
CA ARG A 103 2.60 11.58 -3.37
C ARG A 103 2.04 10.15 -3.45
N PRO A 104 1.20 9.75 -2.47
CA PRO A 104 0.62 8.41 -2.43
C PRO A 104 -0.16 8.02 -3.68
N ALA A 105 -0.28 6.72 -3.95
CA ALA A 105 -1.08 6.15 -5.03
C ALA A 105 -2.52 6.72 -5.05
N ASN A 106 -3.18 6.82 -3.89
CA ASN A 106 -4.52 7.43 -3.78
C ASN A 106 -4.56 8.88 -4.30
N CYS A 107 -3.52 9.67 -4.03
CA CYS A 107 -3.43 11.05 -4.52
C CYS A 107 -3.08 11.14 -6.00
N ARG A 108 -2.41 10.14 -6.57
CA ARG A 108 -2.14 10.02 -8.03
C ARG A 108 -3.39 9.60 -8.79
N TYR A 109 -4.19 8.73 -8.18
CA TYR A 109 -5.43 8.27 -8.76
C TYR A 109 -6.45 9.40 -8.89
N TYR A 110 -6.58 10.28 -7.87
CA TYR A 110 -7.56 11.37 -7.89
C TYR A 110 -7.50 12.19 -9.19
N PRO A 111 -8.62 12.39 -9.91
CA PRO A 111 -10.00 12.24 -9.43
C PRO A 111 -10.62 10.88 -9.76
N ILE A 112 -9.82 9.92 -10.20
CA ILE A 112 -10.19 8.53 -10.42
C ILE A 112 -10.04 7.79 -9.09
N GLY A 113 -10.96 6.89 -8.77
CA GLY A 113 -10.75 5.84 -7.78
C GLY A 113 -10.54 4.51 -8.47
N GLN A 114 -9.73 3.64 -7.86
CA GLN A 114 -9.53 2.26 -8.29
C GLN A 114 -10.11 1.33 -7.22
N GLY A 115 -10.87 0.34 -7.65
CA GLY A 115 -11.33 -0.77 -6.82
C GLY A 115 -10.85 -2.10 -7.38
N THR A 116 -10.66 -3.07 -6.50
CA THR A 116 -10.34 -4.46 -6.88
C THR A 116 -11.42 -5.37 -6.30
N LEU A 117 -12.06 -6.17 -7.15
CA LEU A 117 -13.01 -7.19 -6.75
C LEU A 117 -12.38 -8.56 -6.93
N ARG A 118 -12.36 -9.35 -5.86
CA ARG A 118 -12.05 -10.77 -5.96
C ARG A 118 -13.30 -11.51 -6.42
N LYS A 119 -13.22 -12.19 -7.56
CA LYS A 119 -14.31 -12.94 -8.19
C LYS A 119 -13.94 -14.40 -8.32
N GLN A 120 -14.96 -15.27 -8.36
CA GLN A 120 -14.79 -16.68 -8.70
C GLN A 120 -14.91 -16.85 -10.21
N GLY A 121 -13.86 -17.38 -10.86
CA GLY A 121 -13.84 -17.73 -12.27
C GLY A 121 -13.82 -19.24 -12.50
N LYS A 122 -13.87 -19.65 -13.77
CA LYS A 122 -13.79 -21.07 -14.18
C LYS A 122 -12.44 -21.70 -13.80
N ASP A 123 -11.36 -20.93 -13.89
CA ASP A 123 -9.99 -21.37 -13.61
C ASP A 123 -9.54 -21.02 -12.17
N GLY A 124 -10.49 -20.71 -11.28
CA GLY A 124 -10.22 -20.30 -9.90
C GLY A 124 -10.53 -18.83 -9.63
N PRO A 125 -10.23 -18.34 -8.42
CA PRO A 125 -10.46 -16.95 -8.07
C PRO A 125 -9.53 -16.03 -8.87
N TYR A 126 -10.09 -14.93 -9.40
CA TYR A 126 -9.34 -13.89 -10.09
C TYR A 126 -9.69 -12.51 -9.52
N GLU A 127 -8.80 -11.55 -9.75
CA GLU A 127 -9.00 -10.17 -9.35
C GLU A 127 -9.42 -9.33 -10.55
N GLU A 128 -10.54 -8.63 -10.41
CA GLU A 128 -11.03 -7.70 -11.40
C GLU A 128 -10.84 -6.28 -10.88
N GLU A 129 -10.00 -5.52 -11.56
CA GLU A 129 -9.86 -4.09 -11.31
C GLU A 129 -10.95 -3.31 -12.03
N PHE A 130 -11.40 -2.24 -11.39
CA PHE A 130 -12.34 -1.30 -11.97
C PHE A 130 -12.07 0.10 -11.49
N TYR A 131 -12.55 1.07 -12.26
CA TYR A 131 -12.35 2.47 -11.97
C TYR A 131 -13.70 3.17 -11.79
N PHE A 132 -13.67 4.30 -11.10
CA PHE A 132 -14.83 5.17 -10.90
C PHE A 132 -14.37 6.61 -10.76
N PHE A 133 -15.24 7.57 -11.03
CA PHE A 133 -14.94 8.98 -10.82
C PHE A 133 -15.36 9.41 -9.42
N ILE A 134 -14.51 10.22 -8.80
CA ILE A 134 -14.79 10.95 -7.57
C ILE A 134 -15.14 12.38 -7.98
N ARG A 135 -16.36 12.82 -7.66
CA ARG A 135 -16.88 14.17 -7.98
C ARG A 135 -17.19 14.95 -6.71
N GLU A 136 -16.16 15.57 -6.17
CA GLU A 136 -16.34 16.47 -5.04
C GLU A 136 -16.90 17.82 -5.52
N PRO A 137 -17.94 18.38 -4.87
CA PRO A 137 -18.54 19.66 -5.28
C PRO A 137 -17.55 20.82 -5.31
N HIS A 138 -16.48 20.73 -4.51
CA HIS A 138 -15.44 21.74 -4.45
C HIS A 138 -14.37 21.58 -5.54
N CYS A 139 -14.37 20.50 -6.32
CA CYS A 139 -13.35 20.19 -7.31
C CYS A 139 -13.70 20.79 -8.67
N TYR A 140 -13.01 21.88 -9.03
CA TYR A 140 -13.19 22.58 -10.31
C TYR A 140 -12.36 21.96 -11.44
N GLY A 141 -11.54 20.93 -11.16
CA GLY A 141 -10.66 20.30 -12.13
C GLY A 141 -11.41 19.70 -13.33
N TYR A 142 -12.64 19.22 -13.14
CA TYR A 142 -13.48 18.69 -14.22
C TYR A 142 -13.96 19.75 -15.22
N HIS A 143 -13.89 21.03 -14.90
CA HIS A 143 -14.29 22.13 -15.79
C HIS A 143 -13.18 22.51 -16.77
N GLU A 144 -11.97 21.99 -16.57
CA GLU A 144 -10.83 22.22 -17.44
C GLU A 144 -10.99 21.50 -18.79
N LYS A 145 -10.24 21.96 -19.80
CA LYS A 145 -10.39 21.46 -21.18
C LYS A 145 -9.54 20.23 -21.50
N LYS A 146 -8.52 19.93 -20.68
CA LYS A 146 -7.59 18.82 -20.95
C LYS A 146 -8.35 17.49 -20.88
N GLN A 147 -8.25 16.71 -21.95
CA GLN A 147 -8.91 15.41 -22.09
C GLN A 147 -7.94 14.29 -21.72
N TRP A 148 -8.51 13.23 -21.15
CA TRP A 148 -7.82 12.04 -20.72
C TRP A 148 -8.65 10.80 -21.04
N THR A 149 -7.96 9.69 -21.26
CA THR A 149 -8.46 8.35 -20.90
C THR A 149 -7.93 7.97 -19.53
N ILE A 150 -8.58 7.03 -18.84
CA ILE A 150 -8.04 6.48 -17.58
C ILE A 150 -6.63 5.91 -17.80
N ALA A 151 -6.39 5.21 -18.90
CA ALA A 151 -5.05 4.72 -19.25
C ALA A 151 -4.01 5.86 -19.31
N SER A 152 -4.26 6.90 -20.10
CA SER A 152 -3.32 8.03 -20.23
C SER A 152 -3.14 8.82 -18.95
N TRP A 153 -4.14 8.85 -18.06
CA TRP A 153 -4.03 9.47 -16.74
C TRP A 153 -3.11 8.65 -15.84
N ARG A 154 -3.26 7.32 -15.83
CA ARG A 154 -2.42 6.43 -15.02
C ARG A 154 -0.95 6.54 -15.42
N GLU A 155 -0.68 6.65 -16.72
CA GLU A 155 0.65 6.90 -17.27
C GLU A 155 1.19 8.27 -16.85
N ASP A 156 0.44 9.35 -17.07
CA ASP A 156 0.85 10.73 -16.72
C ASP A 156 1.08 10.92 -15.21
N GLN A 157 0.31 10.22 -14.37
CA GLN A 157 0.43 10.26 -12.92
C GLN A 157 1.39 9.20 -12.36
N GLU A 158 2.00 8.38 -13.23
CA GLU A 158 2.96 7.31 -12.91
C GLU A 158 2.45 6.27 -11.92
N VAL A 159 1.13 6.06 -11.83
CA VAL A 159 0.55 5.17 -10.82
C VAL A 159 0.71 3.69 -11.18
N ASP A 160 0.97 3.37 -12.46
CA ASP A 160 1.30 2.02 -12.91
C ASP A 160 2.53 1.42 -12.19
N LEU A 161 3.49 2.26 -11.81
CA LEU A 161 4.64 1.80 -11.02
C LEU A 161 4.20 1.40 -9.60
N TYR A 162 3.35 2.20 -8.97
CA TYR A 162 2.83 1.95 -7.63
C TYR A 162 2.01 0.66 -7.58
N ASP A 163 1.13 0.47 -8.55
CA ASP A 163 0.32 -0.75 -8.62
C ASP A 163 1.17 -2.01 -8.84
N ARG A 164 2.22 -1.90 -9.66
CA ARG A 164 3.13 -3.02 -9.95
C ARG A 164 3.91 -3.45 -8.71
N VAL A 165 4.50 -2.49 -7.99
CA VAL A 165 5.29 -2.79 -6.78
C VAL A 165 4.40 -3.40 -5.69
N ASN A 166 3.18 -2.90 -5.55
CA ASN A 166 2.26 -3.34 -4.50
C ASN A 166 1.38 -4.53 -4.89
N ARG A 167 1.48 -5.07 -6.11
CA ARG A 167 0.56 -6.10 -6.63
C ARG A 167 0.42 -7.28 -5.67
N GLU A 168 1.52 -7.94 -5.35
CA GLU A 168 1.52 -9.12 -4.48
C GLU A 168 1.02 -8.78 -3.08
N TRP A 169 1.44 -7.63 -2.54
CA TRP A 169 0.99 -7.15 -1.24
C TRP A 169 -0.53 -6.90 -1.20
N LYS A 170 -1.09 -6.29 -2.26
CA LYS A 170 -2.53 -5.97 -2.38
C LYS A 170 -3.38 -7.23 -2.36
N THR A 171 -2.91 -8.32 -3.00
CA THR A 171 -3.63 -9.62 -2.99
C THR A 171 -3.77 -10.19 -1.58
N VAL A 172 -2.79 -9.95 -0.70
CA VAL A 172 -2.85 -10.36 0.70
C VAL A 172 -3.78 -9.44 1.47
N GLN A 173 -3.62 -8.12 1.32
CA GLN A 173 -4.41 -7.11 2.04
C GLN A 173 -5.93 -7.26 1.80
N LEU A 174 -6.34 -7.72 0.61
CA LEU A 174 -7.74 -7.95 0.24
C LEU A 174 -8.37 -9.23 0.83
N ARG A 175 -7.57 -10.12 1.45
CA ARG A 175 -8.09 -11.33 2.08
C ARG A 175 -8.86 -10.99 3.35
N ARG A 176 -9.87 -11.80 3.66
CA ARG A 176 -10.67 -11.72 4.89
C ARG A 176 -10.42 -12.94 5.74
N ASN A 177 -10.63 -12.80 7.04
CA ASN A 177 -10.66 -13.94 7.95
C ASN A 177 -11.74 -14.92 7.49
N LEU A 178 -11.39 -16.20 7.49
CA LEU A 178 -12.36 -17.26 7.19
C LEU A 178 -13.32 -17.40 8.38
N PRO A 179 -14.64 -17.52 8.16
CA PRO A 179 -15.59 -17.74 9.24
C PRO A 179 -15.20 -18.96 10.08
N GLY A 180 -15.12 -18.80 11.41
CA GLY A 180 -14.75 -19.87 12.34
C GLY A 180 -13.24 -20.12 12.48
N HIS A 181 -12.39 -19.37 11.78
CA HIS A 181 -10.94 -19.40 11.99
C HIS A 181 -10.52 -18.28 12.97
N PRO A 182 -9.47 -18.51 13.78
CA PRO A 182 -8.96 -17.50 14.69
C PRO A 182 -8.45 -16.28 13.91
N GLU A 183 -8.59 -15.12 14.54
CA GLU A 183 -7.99 -13.88 14.06
C GLU A 183 -6.47 -14.01 13.91
N LEU A 184 -5.89 -13.14 13.08
CA LEU A 184 -4.45 -13.07 12.95
C LEU A 184 -3.85 -12.65 14.31
N GLY A 185 -3.14 -13.55 14.98
CA GLY A 185 -2.54 -13.25 16.29
C GLY A 185 -1.50 -12.13 16.23
N GLU A 186 -1.31 -11.42 17.35
CA GLU A 186 -0.47 -10.21 17.46
C GLU A 186 0.95 -10.39 16.87
N LYS A 187 1.58 -11.54 17.07
CA LYS A 187 2.91 -11.83 16.50
C LYS A 187 2.91 -11.78 14.96
N LYS A 188 1.88 -12.34 14.32
CA LYS A 188 1.74 -12.31 12.86
C LYS A 188 1.33 -10.92 12.37
N GLN A 189 0.49 -10.21 13.13
CA GLN A 189 0.18 -8.80 12.82
C GLN A 189 1.44 -7.94 12.83
N PHE A 190 2.30 -8.10 13.85
CA PHE A 190 3.57 -7.37 13.93
C PHE A 190 4.50 -7.70 12.75
N GLN A 191 4.63 -8.98 12.38
CA GLN A 191 5.43 -9.38 11.22
C GLN A 191 4.87 -8.82 9.91
N PHE A 192 3.54 -8.80 9.75
CA PHE A 192 2.87 -8.17 8.61
C PHE A 192 3.18 -6.67 8.54
N PHE A 193 3.02 -5.97 9.66
CA PHE A 193 3.33 -4.54 9.77
C PHE A 193 4.79 -4.28 9.40
N MET A 194 5.73 -5.05 9.98
CA MET A 194 7.16 -4.88 9.74
C MET A 194 7.50 -5.05 8.26
N ALA A 195 7.07 -6.16 7.65
CA ALA A 195 7.35 -6.45 6.25
C ALA A 195 6.62 -5.52 5.26
N SER A 196 5.53 -4.86 5.69
CA SER A 196 4.78 -3.93 4.84
C SER A 196 5.25 -2.48 4.97
N TYR A 197 5.52 -1.99 6.18
CA TYR A 197 5.65 -0.56 6.44
C TYR A 197 6.97 -0.19 7.11
N ASP A 198 7.51 -1.05 7.99
CA ASP A 198 8.79 -0.82 8.66
C ASP A 198 9.94 -1.53 7.93
N LEU A 199 10.19 -1.11 6.68
CA LEU A 199 11.17 -1.72 5.79
C LEU A 199 12.60 -1.67 6.34
N ASP A 200 12.95 -0.64 7.10
CA ASP A 200 14.27 -0.54 7.70
C ASP A 200 14.43 -1.58 8.82
N ARG A 201 13.41 -1.78 9.67
CA ARG A 201 13.40 -2.89 10.63
C ARG A 201 13.34 -4.24 9.93
N PHE A 202 12.57 -4.39 8.86
CA PHE A 202 12.49 -5.64 8.11
C PHE A 202 13.83 -6.03 7.50
N ARG A 203 14.56 -5.05 6.94
CA ARG A 203 15.93 -5.26 6.45
C ARG A 203 16.84 -5.74 7.58
N ARG A 204 16.85 -5.07 8.74
CA ARG A 204 17.64 -5.53 9.90
C ARG A 204 17.22 -6.92 10.36
N PHE A 205 15.93 -7.22 10.38
CA PHE A 205 15.44 -8.57 10.69
C PHE A 205 16.01 -9.62 9.73
N ILE A 206 16.10 -9.35 8.43
CA ILE A 206 16.68 -10.27 7.45
C ILE A 206 18.19 -10.44 7.69
N PHE A 207 18.93 -9.35 7.85
CA PHE A 207 20.40 -9.38 7.78
C PHE A 207 21.13 -9.46 9.12
N GLU A 208 20.46 -9.13 10.22
CA GLU A 208 21.04 -9.04 11.57
C GLU A 208 20.45 -10.08 12.53
N SER A 209 19.60 -10.99 12.04
CA SER A 209 19.07 -12.13 12.80
C SER A 209 19.39 -13.46 12.13
N ASP A 210 18.91 -14.57 12.69
CA ASP A 210 19.03 -15.92 12.11
C ASP A 210 18.20 -16.14 10.83
N PHE A 211 17.52 -15.12 10.31
CA PHE A 211 16.64 -15.25 9.16
C PHE A 211 17.31 -15.94 7.95
N LEU A 212 18.50 -15.49 7.55
CA LEU A 212 19.25 -16.09 6.43
C LEU A 212 19.88 -17.47 6.78
N ASN A 213 19.94 -17.83 8.06
CA ASN A 213 20.31 -19.17 8.50
C ASN A 213 19.12 -20.13 8.42
N VAL A 214 17.89 -19.62 8.63
CA VAL A 214 16.66 -20.40 8.62
C VAL A 214 16.10 -20.62 7.22
N PHE A 215 16.14 -19.60 6.36
CA PHE A 215 15.52 -19.66 5.03
C PHE A 215 16.53 -19.88 3.90
N ASP A 216 16.17 -20.76 2.98
CA ASP A 216 16.90 -21.06 1.74
C ASP A 216 16.57 -19.97 0.71
N ILE A 217 17.42 -18.94 0.65
CA ILE A 217 17.27 -17.79 -0.24
C ILE A 217 18.53 -17.69 -1.09
N ASP A 218 18.35 -17.60 -2.41
CA ASP A 218 19.47 -17.53 -3.34
C ASP A 218 20.25 -16.20 -3.19
N LYS A 219 21.53 -16.24 -3.57
CA LYS A 219 22.44 -15.10 -3.41
C LYS A 219 21.99 -13.86 -4.19
N GLU A 220 21.38 -14.03 -5.35
CA GLU A 220 20.94 -12.90 -6.18
C GLU A 220 19.82 -12.14 -5.48
N THR A 221 18.83 -12.85 -4.92
CA THR A 221 17.76 -12.27 -4.11
C THR A 221 18.31 -11.57 -2.86
N VAL A 222 19.24 -12.20 -2.13
CA VAL A 222 19.87 -11.61 -0.94
C VAL A 222 20.58 -10.29 -1.26
N GLU A 223 21.31 -10.21 -2.36
CA GLU A 223 21.98 -8.96 -2.76
C GLU A 223 20.98 -7.88 -3.19
N LYS A 224 19.93 -8.23 -3.93
CA LYS A 224 18.88 -7.28 -4.35
C LYS A 224 18.17 -6.65 -3.15
N ILE A 225 17.66 -7.45 -2.22
CA ILE A 225 16.88 -6.95 -1.07
C ILE A 225 17.73 -6.15 -0.07
N ARG A 226 19.06 -6.26 -0.15
CA ARG A 226 19.98 -5.48 0.68
C ARG A 226 19.93 -3.99 0.31
N THR A 227 19.88 -3.67 -0.98
CA THR A 227 20.06 -2.29 -1.47
C THR A 227 18.87 -1.73 -2.26
N ASP A 228 17.96 -2.59 -2.74
CA ASP A 228 16.78 -2.17 -3.50
C ASP A 228 15.51 -2.32 -2.64
N GLU A 229 14.89 -1.18 -2.30
CA GLU A 229 13.65 -1.17 -1.53
C GLU A 229 12.45 -1.75 -2.29
N VAL A 230 12.42 -1.64 -3.61
CA VAL A 230 11.34 -2.25 -4.41
C VAL A 230 11.42 -3.77 -4.31
N GLU A 231 12.62 -4.33 -4.40
CA GLU A 231 12.85 -5.76 -4.22
C GLU A 231 12.57 -6.18 -2.77
N LEU A 232 12.93 -5.36 -1.78
CA LEU A 232 12.60 -5.62 -0.37
C LEU A 232 11.08 -5.63 -0.11
N ILE A 233 10.31 -4.72 -0.74
CA ILE A 233 8.84 -4.70 -0.64
C ILE A 233 8.23 -5.97 -1.23
N LYS A 234 8.69 -6.39 -2.42
CA LYS A 234 8.22 -7.63 -3.06
C LYS A 234 8.54 -8.85 -2.20
N PHE A 235 9.76 -8.93 -1.69
CA PHE A 235 10.16 -9.97 -0.75
C PHE A 235 9.35 -9.93 0.55
N GLY A 236 8.98 -8.74 1.03
CA GLY A 236 8.06 -8.56 2.15
C GLY A 236 6.68 -9.18 1.90
N ALA A 237 6.12 -8.99 0.70
CA ALA A 237 4.86 -9.63 0.31
C ALA A 237 4.98 -11.17 0.32
N ASP A 238 6.08 -11.72 -0.20
CA ASP A 238 6.35 -13.16 -0.17
C ASP A 238 6.51 -13.69 1.25
N TYR A 239 7.25 -12.97 2.10
CA TYR A 239 7.37 -13.31 3.52
C TYR A 239 6.01 -13.31 4.23
N ILE A 240 5.17 -12.32 3.96
CA ILE A 240 3.81 -12.24 4.52
C ILE A 240 2.96 -13.44 4.09
N LYS A 241 2.97 -13.79 2.79
CA LYS A 241 2.26 -14.97 2.28
C LYS A 241 2.70 -16.25 2.99
N TYR A 242 4.00 -16.40 3.25
CA TYR A 242 4.56 -17.55 3.96
C TYR A 242 4.09 -17.62 5.43
N ILE A 243 4.26 -16.55 6.23
CA ILE A 243 3.90 -16.56 7.66
C ILE A 243 2.39 -16.71 7.87
N MET A 244 1.60 -16.28 6.90
CA MET A 244 0.15 -16.44 6.89
C MET A 244 -0.30 -17.80 6.35
N MET A 245 0.62 -18.68 5.94
CA MET A 245 0.34 -20.00 5.38
C MET A 245 -0.55 -19.94 4.13
N LEU A 246 -0.43 -18.87 3.35
CA LEU A 246 -1.21 -18.68 2.13
C LEU A 246 -0.57 -19.41 0.95
N GLU A 247 0.75 -19.32 0.85
CA GLU A 247 1.58 -19.88 -0.21
C GLU A 247 2.95 -20.30 0.39
N GLN A 248 3.58 -21.35 -0.14
CA GLN A 248 4.95 -21.73 0.24
C GLN A 248 5.97 -20.90 -0.56
N THR A 249 5.97 -19.59 -0.33
CA THR A 249 6.87 -18.63 -1.00
C THR A 249 8.30 -18.66 -0.46
N LEU A 250 8.52 -19.18 0.74
CA LEU A 250 9.84 -19.35 1.34
C LEU A 250 10.06 -20.81 1.74
N LYS A 251 11.28 -21.29 1.54
CA LYS A 251 11.71 -22.64 1.93
C LYS A 251 12.61 -22.56 3.17
N VAL A 252 12.32 -23.39 4.17
CA VAL A 252 13.19 -23.53 5.36
C VAL A 252 14.31 -24.50 5.02
N LYS A 253 15.54 -24.19 5.46
CA LYS A 253 16.70 -25.09 5.28
C LYS A 253 16.53 -26.36 6.10
N ASP A 254 17.04 -27.47 5.58
CA ASP A 254 16.93 -28.78 6.21
C ASP A 254 17.63 -28.82 7.59
N GLU A 255 18.74 -28.09 7.74
CA GLU A 255 19.47 -27.97 9.00
C GLU A 255 18.63 -27.26 10.08
N ALA A 256 17.94 -26.18 9.70
CA ALA A 256 17.08 -25.43 10.62
C ALA A 256 15.81 -26.22 11.00
N LEU A 257 15.33 -27.11 10.14
CA LEU A 257 14.26 -28.05 10.48
C LEU A 257 14.71 -29.06 11.53
N LYS A 258 15.89 -29.67 11.35
CA LYS A 258 16.46 -30.64 12.31
C LYS A 258 16.68 -30.02 13.68
N GLU A 259 17.28 -28.83 13.75
CA GLU A 259 17.52 -28.14 15.04
C GLU A 259 16.21 -27.85 15.80
N ARG A 260 15.12 -27.54 15.10
CA ARG A 260 13.80 -27.35 15.71
C ARG A 260 13.19 -28.65 16.21
N GLU A 261 13.38 -29.75 15.50
CA GLU A 261 12.90 -31.08 15.93
C GLU A 261 13.65 -31.57 17.17
N ASP A 262 14.95 -31.30 17.25
CA ASP A 262 15.77 -31.72 18.38
C ASP A 262 15.41 -30.91 19.65
N LYS A 263 15.24 -29.58 19.54
CA LYS A 263 14.75 -28.75 20.66
C LYS A 263 13.38 -29.19 21.19
N LYS A 264 12.47 -29.63 20.32
CA LYS A 264 11.14 -30.14 20.72
C LYS A 264 11.18 -31.51 21.40
N LYS A 265 12.26 -32.27 21.25
CA LYS A 265 12.45 -33.55 21.95
C LYS A 265 13.11 -33.37 23.33
N GLU A 266 13.72 -32.20 23.57
CA GLU A 266 14.36 -31.83 24.83
C GLU A 266 13.42 -31.09 25.81
N GLU A 267 12.30 -30.55 25.32
CA GLU A 267 11.20 -29.95 26.10
C GLU A 267 10.12 -30.97 26.49
#